data_AF-A0A1M7SG20-F1
#
_entry.id   AF-A0A1M7SG20-F1
#
_cell.length_a   1.000
_cell.length_b   1.000
_cell.length_c   1.000
_cell.angle_alpha   90.00
_cell.angle_beta   90.00
_cell.angle_gamma   90.00
#
_symmetry.space_group_name_H-M   'P 1'
#
loop_
_entity.id
_entity.type
_entity.pdbx_description
1 polymer ?
#
loop_
_entity_poly.entity_id
_entity_poly.type
_entity_poly.pdbx_seq_one_letter_code
_entity_poly.pdbx_strand_id
1 'polypeptide(L)' 'MVDDPSAALLIRVWLEGAGAFRARLLTLRNASAETPAEEVTVAVAASPSDVLDAVREWLDGFTRQATNSVDTVK' A
#
# COMPACT_ATOMS: atom_id res chain seq x y z
N MET A 1 -22.07 10.56 -6.58
CA MET A 1 -21.51 9.48 -5.75
C MET A 1 -20.06 9.84 -5.56
N VAL A 2 -19.68 10.34 -4.38
CA VAL A 2 -18.26 10.56 -4.07
C VAL A 2 -17.69 9.16 -3.95
N ASP A 3 -16.79 8.77 -4.85
CA ASP A 3 -16.05 7.52 -4.68
C ASP A 3 -15.44 7.52 -3.28
N ASP A 4 -15.86 6.56 -2.45
CA ASP A 4 -15.19 6.32 -1.18
C ASP A 4 -13.75 5.97 -1.53
N PRO A 5 -12.74 6.73 -1.06
CA PRO A 5 -11.36 6.51 -1.45
C PRO A 5 -10.90 5.19 -0.84
N SER A 6 -11.20 4.08 -1.51
CA SER A 6 -10.74 2.76 -1.11
C SER A 6 -9.32 2.53 -1.65
N ALA A 7 -8.45 1.97 -0.80
CA ALA A 7 -7.10 1.58 -1.19
C ALA A 7 -6.80 0.18 -0.64
N ALA A 8 -5.97 -0.56 -1.37
CA ALA A 8 -5.56 -1.91 -0.99
C ALA A 8 -4.04 -2.00 -0.96
N LEU A 9 -3.53 -2.64 0.10
CA LEU A 9 -2.13 -2.99 0.28
C LEU A 9 -1.98 -4.52 0.31
N LEU A 10 -1.27 -5.07 -0.68
CA LEU A 10 -0.91 -6.47 -0.77
C LEU A 10 0.49 -6.68 -0.19
N ILE A 11 0.63 -7.62 0.74
CA ILE A 11 1.92 -8.00 1.34
C ILE A 11 2.26 -9.43 0.92
N ARG A 12 3.33 -9.59 0.16
CA ARG A 12 3.87 -10.92 -0.20
C ARG A 12 5.08 -11.19 0.68
N VAL A 13 5.08 -12.33 1.38
CA VAL A 13 6.15 -12.74 2.29
C VAL A 13 6.72 -14.07 1.83
N TRP A 14 8.04 -14.19 1.83
CA TRP A 14 8.73 -15.43 1.52
C TRP A 14 10.02 -15.55 2.33
N LEU A 15 10.54 -16.77 2.39
CA LEU A 15 11.84 -17.06 2.97
C LEU A 15 12.83 -17.34 1.84
N GLU A 16 14.01 -16.73 1.90
CA GLU A 16 15.11 -16.93 0.96
C GLU A 16 16.24 -17.73 1.62
N GLY A 17 16.86 -18.65 0.86
CA GLY A 17 18.07 -19.36 1.28
C GLY A 17 17.94 -19.99 2.68
N ALA A 18 18.82 -19.59 3.59
CA ALA A 18 18.90 -20.07 4.98
C ALA A 18 17.75 -19.59 5.89
N GLY A 19 16.56 -19.35 5.36
CA GLY A 19 15.41 -18.82 6.11
C GLY A 19 15.44 -17.30 6.30
N ALA A 20 16.15 -16.57 5.43
CA ALA A 20 16.16 -15.12 5.46
C ALA A 20 14.78 -14.57 5.10
N PHE A 21 14.24 -13.71 5.94
CA PHE A 21 12.92 -13.10 5.72
C PHE A 21 12.97 -12.09 4.58
N ARG A 22 11.98 -12.15 3.70
CA ARG A 22 11.70 -11.10 2.73
C ARG A 22 10.22 -10.84 2.65
N ALA A 23 9.88 -9.57 2.53
CA ALA A 23 8.54 -9.16 2.16
C ALA A 23 8.59 -8.05 1.12
N ARG A 24 7.58 -8.03 0.25
CA ARG A 24 7.33 -6.94 -0.69
C ARG A 24 5.90 -6.47 -0.51
N LEU A 25 5.75 -5.16 -0.34
CA LEU A 25 4.49 -4.47 -0.15
C LEU A 25 4.12 -3.77 -1.45
N LEU A 26 2.86 -3.94 -1.87
CA LEU A 26 2.31 -3.51 -3.15
C LEU A 26 1.03 -2.75 -2.90
N THR A 27 0.90 -1.54 -3.45
CA THR A 27 -0.37 -0.83 -3.47
C THR A 27 -1.05 -1.06 -4.82
N LEU A 28 -2.37 -1.19 -4.82
CA LEU A 28 -3.16 -1.20 -6.05
C LEU A 28 -3.57 0.23 -6.38
N ARG A 29 -3.14 0.75 -7.53
CA ARG A 29 -3.65 2.03 -8.05
C ARG A 29 -4.80 1.77 -9.03
N ASN A 30 -5.87 2.54 -8.84
CA ASN A 30 -6.99 2.72 -9.77
C ASN A 30 -7.47 1.43 -10.47
N ALA A 31 -8.13 0.57 -9.71
CA ALA A 31 -8.96 -0.46 -10.31
C ALA A 31 -10.27 0.18 -10.80
N SER A 32 -10.41 0.38 -12.11
CA SER A 32 -11.70 0.62 -12.74
C SER A 32 -12.18 -0.67 -13.40
N ALA A 33 -13.48 -0.79 -13.67
CA ALA A 33 -14.05 -1.94 -14.39
C ALA A 33 -13.36 -2.19 -15.75
N GLU A 34 -12.72 -1.17 -16.33
CA GLU A 34 -12.08 -1.20 -17.64
C GLU A 34 -10.54 -1.20 -17.59
N THR A 35 -9.93 -1.05 -16.41
CA THR A 35 -8.46 -0.95 -16.27
C THR A 35 -7.95 -1.91 -15.20
N PRO A 36 -7.06 -2.85 -15.55
CA PRO A 36 -6.48 -3.75 -14.56
C PRO A 36 -5.73 -2.93 -13.50
N ALA A 37 -5.89 -3.30 -12.24
CA ALA A 37 -5.23 -2.64 -11.12
C ALA A 37 -3.71 -2.71 -11.30
N GLU A 38 -3.05 -1.55 -11.24
CA GLU A 38 -1.58 -1.51 -11.33
C GLU A 38 -0.99 -1.82 -9.95
N GLU A 39 -0.22 -2.92 -9.85
CA GLU A 39 0.54 -3.26 -8.65
C GLU A 39 1.82 -2.44 -8.57
N VAL A 40 1.81 -1.38 -7.76
CA VAL A 40 2.99 -0.52 -7.53
C VAL A 40 3.70 -0.98 -6.26
N THR A 41 5.00 -1.32 -6.36
CA THR A 41 5.80 -1.67 -5.17
C THR A 41 6.03 -0.42 -4.33
N VAL A 42 5.64 -0.47 -3.05
CA VAL A 42 5.83 0.65 -2.11
C VAL A 42 6.99 0.42 -1.14
N ALA A 43 7.28 -0.84 -0.81
CA ALA A 43 8.41 -1.18 0.06
C ALA A 43 8.88 -2.62 -0.16
N VAL A 44 10.15 -2.87 0.19
CA VAL A 44 10.73 -4.20 0.35
C VAL A 44 11.35 -4.26 1.76
N ALA A 45 11.01 -5.29 2.53
CA ALA A 45 11.42 -5.48 3.91
C ALA A 45 12.26 -6.74 4.06
N ALA A 46 13.30 -6.68 4.89
CA ALA A 46 14.18 -7.81 5.20
C ALA A 46 13.92 -8.39 6.61
N SER A 47 13.02 -7.78 7.37
CA SER A 47 12.58 -8.26 8.68
C SER A 47 11.09 -8.03 8.91
N PRO A 48 10.46 -8.75 9.86
CA PRO A 48 9.07 -8.51 10.24
C PRO A 48 8.81 -7.10 10.79
N SER A 49 9.77 -6.49 11.49
CA SER A 49 9.65 -5.12 12.00
C SER A 49 9.57 -4.10 10.86
N ASP A 50 10.42 -4.25 9.84
CA ASP A 50 10.42 -3.34 8.68
C ASP A 50 9.08 -3.38 7.92
N VAL A 51 8.38 -4.52 7.96
CA VAL A 51 7.02 -4.63 7.39
C VAL A 51 6.03 -3.77 8.18
N LEU A 52 6.08 -3.82 9.51
CA LEU A 52 5.17 -3.05 10.36
C LEU A 52 5.38 -1.55 10.19
N ASP A 53 6.65 -1.12 10.09
CA ASP A 53 7.01 0.27 9.85
C ASP A 53 6.50 0.74 8.48
N ALA A 54 6.74 -0.04 7.43
CA ALA A 54 6.25 0.28 6.08
C ALA A 54 4.71 0.32 5.97
N VAL A 55 3.99 -0.53 6.71
CA VAL A 55 2.52 -0.49 6.79
C VAL A 55 2.05 0.80 7.47
N ARG A 56 2.69 1.22 8.56
CA ARG A 56 2.36 2.47 9.25
C ARG A 56 2.57 3.68 8.33
N GLU A 57 3.72 3.75 7.67
CA GLU A 57 4.03 4.84 6.73
C GLU A 57 3.02 4.90 5.57
N TRP A 58 2.62 3.74 5.03
CA TRP A 58 1.62 3.69 3.97
C TRP A 58 0.24 4.18 4.44
N LEU A 59 -0.21 3.78 5.63
CA LEU A 59 -1.48 4.23 6.22
C LEU A 59 -1.47 5.74 6.51
N ASP A 60 -0.36 6.26 7.05
CA ASP A 60 -0.19 7.70 7.29
C ASP A 60 -0.22 8.50 5.98
N GLY A 61 0.37 7.95 4.91
CA GLY A 61 0.33 8.54 3.58
C GLY A 61 -1.07 8.56 2.97
N PHE A 62 -1.80 7.46 3.10
CA PHE A 62 -3.18 7.31 2.60
C PHE A 62 -4.15 8.23 3.34
N THR A 63 -4.11 8.25 4.67
CA THR A 63 -4.98 9.10 5.49
C THR A 63 -4.75 10.59 5.23
N ARG A 64 -3.50 11.03 5.05
CA ARG A 64 -3.18 12.42 4.69
C ARG A 64 -3.75 12.81 3.32
N GLN A 65 -3.71 11.92 2.33
CA GLN A 65 -4.30 12.17 1.01
C GLN A 65 -5.82 12.29 1.07
N ALA A 66 -6.48 11.44 1.88
CA ALA A 66 -7.91 11.51 2.12
C ALA A 66 -8.30 12.85 2.77
N THR A 67 -7.57 13.32 3.78
CA THR A 67 -7.81 14.64 4.41
C THR A 67 -7.66 15.78 3.40
N ASN A 68 -6.58 15.80 2.60
CA ASN A 68 -6.35 16.86 1.62
C ASN A 68 -7.40 16.89 0.48
N SER A 69 -8.00 15.74 0.13
CA SER A 69 -9.10 15.70 -0.85
C SER A 69 -10.38 16.35 -0.33
N VAL A 70 -10.63 16.28 0.98
CA VAL A 70 -11.83 16.89 1.60
C VAL A 70 -11.73 18.42 1.62
N ASP A 71 -10.54 18.99 1.81
CA ASP A 71 -10.34 20.44 1.86
C ASP A 71 -10.39 21.14 0.49
N THR A 72 -10.24 20.41 -0.61
CA THR A 72 -10.27 20.98 -1.98
C THR A 72 -11.72 21.19 -2.50
N VAL A 73 -12.73 20.74 -1.75
CA VAL A 73 -14.16 20.94 -2.05
C VAL A 73 -14.75 21.99 -1.11
N LYS A 74 -14.20 23.19 -1.11
CA LYS A 74 -14.78 24.35 -0.41
C LYS A 74 -14.73 25.62 -1.23
#